data_AF-A0A9Q1G0V7-F1
#
_entry.id   AF-A0A9Q1G0V7-F1
#
_cell.length_a   1.000
_cell.length_b   1.000
_cell.length_c   1.000
_cell.angle_alpha   90.00
_cell.angle_beta   90.00
_cell.angle_gamma   90.00
#
_symmetry.space_group_name_H-M   'P 1'
#
loop_
_entity.id
_entity.type
_entity.pdbx_description
1 polymer ?
#
loop_
_entity_poly.entity_id
_entity_poly.type
_entity_poly.pdbx_seq_one_letter_code
_entity_poly.pdbx_strand_id
1 'polypeptide(L)'
;MPRKKVTEVAGNGGIKRKRGGGRRKDRDFSSDDEFDDFEQENTKKPGKPTTKSGLQPVTVADDVKEKIKLECSKVKGQLLIFGATNWDLIGRKEVPKQQEPLQRSLCGEPRVDGSEGICGKRRLWSDGINGGLIMERCAVTSRSMGQRSLASGEENLSRCQSGPIGTLGRTSGGPHRYGCLSGVQVSTVVSGPCAAHSLLITTEGKLWSWGRNEKGQLGHGDTKRIEAPKLIEALGEEVIVAAACGRNHTLALTENGTAYSFGENKLGQLGHGNQTDAVPTPATIQYNGQPLVKVACGAEFSMVVDCKGNLYSFGCPEYGQLGHNSDGKFIARAQRIEFDCELIPRRVAIFIEKTKDSQVLPVPNVVVRDVACGGEPHAGAGLPEEGVLLGFRGLFDFPGRGASQIYSGYQCSFAVSEMGGLFFWGVTNTSRESTMYPKAVQDLCGWKIRSLACGKSSIIIAADDSTISWGPSPTSGELGYGDNKPKSSTTAQEVKTLDGIYSEQVVMGYAHSLIIARQETEQEQEKLKKLPEYNPRML
;
A
#
# COMPACT_ATOMS: atom_id res chain seq x y z
N MET A 1 28.81 -24.61 55.92
CA MET A 1 29.75 -24.30 57.02
C MET A 1 31.10 -24.93 56.69
N PRO A 2 32.26 -24.37 57.08
CA PRO A 2 32.61 -23.01 57.53
C PRO A 2 33.29 -22.21 56.39
N ARG A 3 33.20 -20.88 56.27
CA ARG A 3 33.60 -19.74 57.13
C ARG A 3 35.10 -19.41 57.12
N LYS A 4 35.39 -18.18 56.65
CA LYS A 4 36.20 -17.11 57.31
C LYS A 4 37.73 -17.37 57.36
N LYS A 5 38.66 -16.40 57.35
CA LYS A 5 38.75 -14.96 57.73
C LYS A 5 40.13 -14.48 57.14
N VAL A 6 40.34 -13.25 56.66
CA VAL A 6 40.69 -11.99 57.39
C VAL A 6 41.99 -12.17 58.21
N THR A 7 43.04 -11.35 58.26
CA THR A 7 43.52 -10.04 57.73
C THR A 7 44.95 -9.86 58.30
N GLU A 8 45.74 -8.92 57.77
CA GLU A 8 46.72 -7.99 58.43
C GLU A 8 47.76 -7.61 57.36
N VAL A 9 48.01 -6.36 56.92
CA VAL A 9 48.21 -5.02 57.51
C VAL A 9 49.44 -4.87 58.41
N ALA A 10 50.51 -4.33 57.81
CA ALA A 10 51.42 -3.31 58.35
C ALA A 10 52.20 -2.75 57.13
N GLY A 11 52.46 -1.45 56.91
CA GLY A 11 52.43 -0.27 57.76
C GLY A 11 53.76 0.48 57.62
N ASN A 12 53.69 1.79 57.31
CA ASN A 12 54.75 2.81 57.22
C ASN A 12 55.75 2.70 56.05
N GLY A 13 56.12 3.75 55.30
CA GLY A 13 56.09 5.21 55.48
C GLY A 13 57.47 5.72 54.97
N GLY A 14 57.71 6.86 54.34
CA GLY A 14 56.89 7.96 53.84
C GLY A 14 57.77 8.89 52.98
N ILE A 15 57.10 9.82 52.29
CA ILE A 15 57.48 11.24 52.00
C ILE A 15 58.77 11.47 51.15
N LYS A 16 58.68 11.80 49.85
CA LYS A 16 58.25 13.04 49.13
C LYS A 16 59.34 14.13 48.92
N ARG A 17 59.46 14.50 47.61
CA ARG A 17 59.64 15.85 46.98
C ARG A 17 61.09 16.34 46.78
N LYS A 18 61.47 17.09 45.72
CA LYS A 18 60.80 18.12 44.86
C LYS A 18 61.67 18.35 43.58
N ARG A 19 61.11 18.42 42.36
CA ARG A 19 60.91 19.59 41.45
C ARG A 19 62.12 20.44 40.96
N GLY A 20 62.14 20.64 39.64
CA GLY A 20 62.69 21.76 38.84
C GLY A 20 62.86 21.27 37.39
N GLY A 21 62.46 21.88 36.26
CA GLY A 21 62.10 23.26 35.92
C GLY A 21 63.10 23.79 34.86
N GLY A 22 62.69 24.07 33.61
CA GLY A 22 63.46 24.95 32.70
C GLY A 22 63.50 24.60 31.20
N ARG A 23 63.17 25.60 30.37
CA ARG A 23 63.16 25.69 28.88
C ARG A 23 64.55 25.99 28.27
N ARG A 24 64.74 25.69 26.97
CA ARG A 24 65.33 26.50 25.85
C ARG A 24 65.74 25.57 24.69
N LYS A 25 65.26 25.69 23.44
CA LYS A 25 65.41 26.67 22.33
C LYS A 25 66.65 26.47 21.42
N ASP A 26 66.33 26.28 20.14
CA ASP A 26 66.99 26.62 18.87
C ASP A 26 68.29 25.92 18.42
N ARG A 27 68.23 25.29 17.22
CA ARG A 27 69.18 25.47 16.09
C ARG A 27 68.70 24.75 14.82
N ASP A 28 68.51 25.54 13.77
CA ASP A 28 68.30 25.15 12.37
C ASP A 28 69.60 24.66 11.71
N PHE A 29 69.50 23.82 10.66
CA PHE A 29 70.16 24.01 9.34
C PHE A 29 69.66 22.97 8.31
N SER A 30 69.69 23.40 7.05
CA SER A 30 68.87 23.08 5.87
C SER A 30 69.30 21.91 4.97
N SER A 31 68.35 21.36 4.21
CA SER A 31 68.36 21.11 2.73
C SER A 31 67.06 20.36 2.41
N ASP A 32 66.08 21.05 1.82
CA ASP A 32 65.78 21.06 0.36
C ASP A 32 65.23 19.72 -0.11
N ASP A 33 63.90 19.64 -0.22
CA ASP A 33 63.20 19.02 -1.36
C ASP A 33 61.74 19.51 -1.36
N GLU A 34 61.38 20.17 -2.45
CA GLU A 34 60.08 20.76 -2.76
C GLU A 34 59.01 19.69 -3.04
N PHE A 35 57.82 19.83 -2.47
CA PHE A 35 56.57 19.45 -3.15
C PHE A 35 55.41 20.30 -2.61
N ASP A 36 54.81 21.06 -3.52
CA ASP A 36 53.63 21.89 -3.34
C ASP A 36 52.39 21.08 -2.93
N ASP A 37 51.63 21.54 -1.93
CA ASP A 37 50.23 21.96 -2.10
C ASP A 37 49.57 22.40 -0.77
N PHE A 38 49.29 23.70 -0.71
CA PHE A 38 48.15 24.38 -0.09
C PHE A 38 47.63 23.92 1.30
N GLU A 39 48.07 24.63 2.34
CA GLU A 39 47.24 24.84 3.54
C GLU A 39 46.17 25.92 3.29
N GLN A 40 44.97 25.69 3.81
CA GLN A 40 44.22 26.78 4.44
C GLN A 40 43.56 26.30 5.73
N GLU A 41 44.01 26.91 6.83
CA GLU A 41 43.61 26.68 8.21
C GLU A 41 42.12 26.88 8.47
N ASN A 42 41.62 25.99 9.33
CA ASN A 42 40.46 26.21 10.19
C ASN A 42 40.70 27.37 11.16
N THR A 43 39.88 28.43 11.10
CA THR A 43 39.56 29.24 12.29
C THR A 43 38.06 29.13 12.60
N LYS A 44 37.74 28.43 13.69
CA LYS A 44 36.38 28.26 14.22
C LYS A 44 35.88 29.53 14.92
N LYS A 45 34.64 29.93 14.62
CA LYS A 45 33.68 30.47 15.62
C LYS A 45 32.31 29.78 15.46
N PRO A 46 31.55 29.58 16.54
CA PRO A 46 30.47 28.61 16.60
C PRO A 46 29.11 29.23 16.25
N GLY A 47 28.27 28.49 15.50
CA GLY A 47 26.82 28.73 15.52
C GLY A 47 26.09 28.68 14.18
N LYS A 48 25.68 27.47 13.77
CA LYS A 48 24.34 27.08 13.26
C LYS A 48 24.46 25.69 12.60
N PRO A 49 23.53 24.74 12.86
CA PRO A 49 23.52 23.49 12.11
C PRO A 49 23.09 23.79 10.66
N THR A 50 24.03 23.65 9.73
CA THR A 50 23.80 23.76 8.29
C THR A 50 23.09 22.52 7.77
N THR A 51 21.83 22.70 7.40
CA THR A 51 21.18 22.28 6.14
C THR A 51 21.61 20.96 5.50
N LYS A 52 20.64 20.02 5.48
CA LYS A 52 20.31 19.00 4.46
C LYS A 52 21.33 18.79 3.32
N SER A 53 21.73 17.55 3.12
CA SER A 53 22.17 17.03 1.83
C SER A 53 21.01 17.16 0.83
N GLY A 54 20.92 18.30 0.15
CA GLY A 54 19.97 18.51 -0.93
C GLY A 54 20.31 17.63 -2.11
N LEU A 55 19.62 16.49 -2.24
CA LEU A 55 19.59 15.76 -3.51
C LEU A 55 18.92 16.67 -4.56
N GLN A 56 19.55 16.81 -5.72
CA GLN A 56 19.02 17.64 -6.78
C GLN A 56 17.77 17.00 -7.41
N PRO A 57 16.73 17.79 -7.74
CA PRO A 57 15.58 17.30 -8.48
C PRO A 57 16.02 16.73 -9.84
N VAL A 58 15.36 15.66 -10.26
CA VAL A 58 15.55 15.08 -11.60
C VAL A 58 15.16 16.15 -12.62
N THR A 59 16.16 16.65 -13.36
CA THR A 59 15.97 17.68 -14.38
C THR A 59 16.55 17.19 -15.69
N VAL A 60 15.70 17.12 -16.71
CA VAL A 60 16.06 16.89 -18.10
C VAL A 60 15.65 18.15 -18.84
N ALA A 61 16.57 18.73 -19.62
CA ALA A 61 16.28 19.92 -20.39
C ALA A 61 15.18 19.64 -21.44
N ASP A 62 14.26 20.59 -21.64
CA ASP A 62 13.05 20.38 -22.45
C ASP A 62 13.35 20.04 -23.92
N ASP A 63 14.48 20.48 -24.44
CA ASP A 63 14.99 20.18 -25.79
C ASP A 63 15.47 18.72 -25.94
N VAL A 64 15.79 18.04 -24.83
CA VAL A 64 16.24 16.65 -24.79
C VAL A 64 15.12 15.68 -24.38
N LYS A 65 13.96 16.20 -23.95
CA LYS A 65 12.81 15.35 -23.62
C LYS A 65 12.24 14.70 -24.87
N GLU A 66 11.97 13.41 -24.77
CA GLU A 66 11.26 12.72 -25.83
C GLU A 66 9.84 13.28 -25.98
N LYS A 67 9.34 13.31 -27.22
CA LYS A 67 7.93 13.61 -27.48
C LYS A 67 7.21 12.28 -27.63
N ILE A 68 6.44 11.89 -26.63
CA ILE A 68 5.63 10.67 -26.67
C ILE A 68 4.16 11.04 -26.77
N LYS A 69 3.38 10.13 -27.37
CA LYS A 69 1.92 10.17 -27.32
C LYS A 69 1.44 8.76 -26.98
N LEU A 70 1.02 8.58 -25.74
CA LEU A 70 0.53 7.30 -25.23
C LEU A 70 -0.86 7.02 -25.80
N GLU A 71 -1.10 5.77 -26.18
CA GLU A 71 -2.42 5.34 -26.65
C GLU A 71 -3.31 4.97 -25.46
N CYS A 72 -4.59 5.35 -25.53
CA CYS A 72 -5.61 4.82 -24.64
C CYS A 72 -5.78 3.30 -24.83
N SER A 73 -6.28 2.62 -23.79
CA SER A 73 -6.66 1.22 -23.89
C SER A 73 -7.64 0.98 -25.05
N LYS A 74 -7.39 -0.09 -25.82
CA LYS A 74 -8.24 -0.50 -26.95
C LYS A 74 -9.52 -1.19 -26.50
N VAL A 75 -9.61 -1.57 -25.22
CA VAL A 75 -10.79 -2.18 -24.61
C VAL A 75 -11.96 -1.22 -24.67
N LYS A 76 -13.16 -1.74 -24.96
CA LYS A 76 -14.41 -1.00 -24.92
C LYS A 76 -15.50 -1.86 -24.32
N GLY A 77 -16.14 -1.38 -23.28
CA GLY A 77 -17.21 -2.14 -22.64
C GLY A 77 -18.04 -1.33 -21.66
N GLN A 78 -18.96 -2.04 -21.02
CA GLN A 78 -19.79 -1.49 -19.96
C GLN A 78 -19.19 -1.85 -18.59
N LEU A 79 -19.19 -0.89 -17.65
CA LEU A 79 -18.75 -1.13 -16.28
C LEU A 79 -19.78 -1.97 -15.52
N LEU A 80 -19.30 -3.05 -14.89
CA LEU A 80 -20.00 -3.81 -13.87
C LEU A 80 -19.31 -3.64 -12.52
N ILE A 81 -20.11 -3.62 -11.45
CA ILE A 81 -19.64 -3.49 -10.07
C ILE A 81 -20.30 -4.52 -9.15
N PHE A 82 -19.53 -5.05 -8.19
CA PHE A 82 -20.04 -5.90 -7.12
C PHE A 82 -19.14 -5.84 -5.89
N GLY A 83 -19.66 -6.32 -4.75
CA GLY A 83 -19.03 -6.14 -3.45
C GLY A 83 -19.44 -4.85 -2.74
N ALA A 84 -18.64 -4.44 -1.76
CA ALA A 84 -18.98 -3.33 -0.89
C ALA A 84 -18.32 -2.02 -1.34
N THR A 85 -19.09 -1.21 -2.06
CA THR A 85 -18.70 0.15 -2.47
C THR A 85 -18.86 1.18 -1.35
N ASN A 86 -19.69 0.85 -0.35
CA ASN A 86 -20.16 1.77 0.69
C ASN A 86 -19.64 1.48 2.09
N TRP A 87 -18.69 0.56 2.22
CA TRP A 87 -18.25 0.08 3.51
C TRP A 87 -16.85 0.55 3.84
N ASP A 88 -16.76 1.37 4.87
CA ASP A 88 -15.52 1.71 5.53
C ASP A 88 -15.03 0.50 6.36
N LEU A 89 -14.46 -0.49 5.67
CA LEU A 89 -13.83 -1.69 6.26
C LEU A 89 -12.39 -1.41 6.73
N ILE A 90 -11.84 -0.25 6.40
CA ILE A 90 -10.50 0.18 6.81
C ILE A 90 -10.60 0.59 8.29
N GLY A 91 -10.49 -0.39 9.20
CA GLY A 91 -10.47 -0.19 10.64
C GLY A 91 -11.55 -0.90 11.45
N ARG A 92 -12.46 -1.66 10.83
CA ARG A 92 -13.49 -2.45 11.55
C ARG A 92 -13.14 -3.94 11.56
N LYS A 93 -13.21 -4.55 12.76
CA LYS A 93 -12.90 -5.98 12.98
C LYS A 93 -14.02 -6.94 12.54
N GLU A 94 -15.27 -6.48 12.46
CA GLU A 94 -16.42 -7.33 12.12
C GLU A 94 -17.50 -6.58 11.32
N VAL A 95 -18.28 -7.34 10.54
CA VAL A 95 -19.48 -6.86 9.83
C VAL A 95 -20.65 -6.78 10.83
N PRO A 96 -21.39 -5.66 10.93
CA PRO A 96 -22.59 -5.59 11.78
C PRO A 96 -23.63 -6.63 11.34
N LYS A 97 -24.18 -7.38 12.29
CA LYS A 97 -25.25 -8.34 12.05
C LYS A 97 -26.47 -7.62 11.44
N GLN A 98 -27.08 -8.23 10.42
CA GLN A 98 -28.34 -7.78 9.83
C GLN A 98 -29.39 -7.66 10.95
N GLN A 99 -29.94 -6.47 11.18
CA GLN A 99 -31.18 -6.34 11.93
C GLN A 99 -32.33 -6.65 10.98
N GLU A 100 -33.11 -7.67 11.30
CA GLU A 100 -34.38 -7.95 10.65
C GLU A 100 -35.32 -6.74 10.78
N PRO A 101 -36.14 -6.43 9.76
CA PRO A 101 -37.12 -5.37 9.86
C PRO A 101 -38.17 -5.74 10.91
N LEU A 102 -38.22 -4.97 12.01
CA LEU A 102 -39.32 -4.98 12.96
C LEU A 102 -40.64 -4.72 12.21
N GLN A 103 -41.45 -5.76 12.05
CA GLN A 103 -42.87 -5.62 11.71
C GLN A 103 -43.53 -4.79 12.82
N ARG A 104 -43.98 -3.58 12.48
CA ARG A 104 -44.89 -2.80 13.34
C ARG A 104 -46.24 -3.49 13.35
N SER A 105 -46.52 -4.26 14.40
CA SER A 105 -47.90 -4.54 14.82
C SER A 105 -48.40 -3.37 15.67
N LEU A 106 -49.57 -2.86 15.30
CA LEU A 106 -50.36 -1.92 16.08
C LEU A 106 -50.91 -2.60 17.35
N CYS A 107 -51.18 -1.77 18.36
CA CYS A 107 -52.00 -1.97 19.57
C CYS A 107 -51.24 -2.08 20.91
N GLY A 108 -51.59 -1.19 21.86
CA GLY A 108 -51.44 -1.38 23.30
C GLY A 108 -50.78 -0.23 24.06
N GLU A 109 -51.56 0.52 24.83
CA GLU A 109 -51.21 1.63 25.72
C GLU A 109 -50.20 1.29 26.86
N PRO A 110 -49.56 2.30 27.51
CA PRO A 110 -48.51 2.09 28.49
C PRO A 110 -49.06 1.81 29.90
N ARG A 111 -48.40 0.90 30.64
CA ARG A 111 -48.47 0.84 32.10
C ARG A 111 -47.07 0.98 32.72
N VAL A 112 -47.05 1.82 33.73
CA VAL A 112 -45.95 2.18 34.64
C VAL A 112 -45.78 1.06 35.67
N ASP A 113 -44.53 0.71 36.03
CA ASP A 113 -44.09 0.58 37.43
C ASP A 113 -42.58 0.21 37.51
N GLY A 114 -41.89 0.84 38.46
CA GLY A 114 -40.48 0.61 38.77
C GLY A 114 -40.27 -0.38 39.92
N SER A 115 -39.02 -0.76 40.17
CA SER A 115 -38.40 -0.94 41.50
C SER A 115 -37.03 -1.63 41.41
N GLU A 116 -36.23 -1.33 42.43
CA GLU A 116 -34.81 -1.63 42.65
C GLU A 116 -34.48 -3.11 42.94
N GLY A 117 -33.19 -3.47 42.88
CA GLY A 117 -32.67 -4.73 43.44
C GLY A 117 -31.14 -4.90 43.35
N ILE A 118 -30.51 -5.05 44.51
CA ILE A 118 -29.06 -5.02 44.84
C ILE A 118 -28.39 -6.41 44.76
N CYS A 119 -27.03 -6.45 44.71
CA CYS A 119 -26.08 -7.39 45.41
C CYS A 119 -24.98 -7.95 44.45
N GLY A 120 -23.68 -8.08 44.74
CA GLY A 120 -22.86 -7.87 45.95
C GLY A 120 -21.36 -8.17 45.67
N LYS A 121 -20.47 -7.67 46.55
CA LYS A 121 -18.98 -7.72 46.52
C LYS A 121 -18.37 -9.04 47.05
N ARG A 122 -17.09 -9.32 46.70
CA ARG A 122 -15.97 -9.89 47.52
C ARG A 122 -14.72 -10.13 46.63
N ARG A 123 -13.44 -10.16 47.03
CA ARG A 123 -12.54 -9.60 48.07
C ARG A 123 -11.11 -10.02 47.66
N LEU A 124 -10.08 -9.23 47.99
CA LEU A 124 -8.63 -9.44 47.72
C LEU A 124 -7.95 -10.52 48.59
N TRP A 125 -6.73 -10.96 48.21
CA TRP A 125 -5.53 -11.16 49.06
C TRP A 125 -4.20 -11.17 48.24
N SER A 126 -3.06 -11.00 48.93
CA SER A 126 -1.74 -10.47 48.50
C SER A 126 -0.54 -11.45 48.65
N ASP A 127 0.67 -10.92 48.35
CA ASP A 127 2.06 -11.37 48.69
C ASP A 127 2.84 -12.06 47.53
N GLY A 128 4.16 -11.92 47.25
CA GLY A 128 5.30 -11.16 47.81
C GLY A 128 6.68 -11.84 47.52
N ILE A 129 7.49 -11.27 46.60
CA ILE A 129 8.98 -11.04 46.63
C ILE A 129 10.08 -12.15 46.44
N ASN A 130 11.09 -11.81 45.59
CA ASN A 130 12.57 -12.06 45.54
C ASN A 130 13.27 -13.11 44.58
N GLY A 131 14.01 -12.58 43.57
CA GLY A 131 15.49 -12.72 43.39
C GLY A 131 16.13 -13.84 42.52
N GLY A 132 16.95 -13.47 41.52
CA GLY A 132 18.08 -14.30 41.00
C GLY A 132 18.30 -14.37 39.48
N LEU A 133 19.48 -13.96 39.00
CA LEU A 133 19.96 -13.92 37.59
C LEU A 133 20.98 -15.05 37.36
N ILE A 134 20.77 -15.96 36.39
CA ILE A 134 21.81 -16.79 35.73
C ILE A 134 21.39 -17.02 34.27
N MET A 135 22.29 -16.73 33.33
CA MET A 135 22.18 -17.02 31.89
C MET A 135 22.81 -18.38 31.58
N GLU A 136 22.08 -19.27 30.90
CA GLU A 136 22.67 -20.29 30.03
C GLU A 136 21.66 -20.80 28.98
N ARG A 137 22.17 -21.10 27.78
CA ARG A 137 21.44 -21.49 26.55
C ARG A 137 20.95 -22.94 26.64
N CYS A 138 19.71 -23.22 26.21
CA CYS A 138 19.39 -24.18 25.13
C CYS A 138 17.87 -24.40 24.92
N ALA A 139 17.48 -24.32 23.65
CA ALA A 139 16.45 -25.02 22.87
C ALA A 139 15.16 -25.64 23.52
N VAL A 140 14.04 -25.32 22.84
CA VAL A 140 12.76 -26.06 22.64
C VAL A 140 11.62 -25.93 23.69
N THR A 141 10.45 -25.53 23.16
CA THR A 141 9.06 -25.65 23.66
C THR A 141 8.62 -24.95 24.95
N SER A 142 7.67 -24.02 24.85
CA SER A 142 6.25 -24.25 25.21
C SER A 142 5.48 -22.95 25.49
N ARG A 143 4.16 -23.04 25.26
CA ARG A 143 3.05 -22.49 26.05
C ARG A 143 3.07 -21.03 26.51
N SER A 144 1.98 -20.38 26.10
CA SER A 144 1.33 -19.19 26.65
C SER A 144 1.45 -19.04 28.17
N MET A 145 2.08 -17.94 28.59
CA MET A 145 1.62 -17.12 29.70
C MET A 145 1.99 -15.67 29.39
N GLY A 146 1.00 -14.79 29.55
CA GLY A 146 1.11 -13.38 29.23
C GLY A 146 2.09 -12.64 30.14
N GLN A 147 2.84 -11.71 29.54
CA GLN A 147 3.43 -10.61 30.26
C GLN A 147 3.02 -9.29 29.60
N ARG A 148 2.60 -8.37 30.47
CA ARG A 148 2.26 -6.98 30.20
C ARG A 148 3.44 -6.31 29.50
N SER A 149 3.23 -5.90 28.25
CA SER A 149 4.02 -4.85 27.63
C SER A 149 3.37 -3.51 27.93
N LEU A 150 4.21 -2.56 28.27
CA LEU A 150 3.88 -1.20 28.67
C LEU A 150 3.09 -0.49 27.56
N ALA A 151 1.89 -0.04 27.91
CA ALA A 151 1.15 0.95 27.15
C ALA A 151 2.02 2.21 27.01
N SER A 152 2.49 2.47 25.80
CA SER A 152 3.03 3.76 25.39
C SER A 152 2.01 4.41 24.47
N GLY A 153 1.31 5.40 25.01
CA GLY A 153 0.75 6.54 24.28
C GLY A 153 -0.16 6.25 23.09
N GLU A 154 -1.29 5.59 23.31
CA GLU A 154 -2.49 5.93 22.54
C GLU A 154 -2.96 7.30 23.01
N GLU A 155 -2.73 8.36 22.23
CA GLU A 155 -3.51 9.60 22.37
C GLU A 155 -3.80 10.23 21.01
N ASN A 156 -5.12 10.24 20.71
CA ASN A 156 -5.86 11.13 19.82
C ASN A 156 -5.84 10.84 18.31
N LEU A 157 -6.36 9.67 17.90
CA LEU A 157 -7.34 9.68 16.80
C LEU A 157 -8.66 10.18 17.39
N SER A 158 -9.07 11.38 16.99
CA SER A 158 -10.32 12.01 17.40
C SER A 158 -11.49 11.03 17.23
N ARG A 159 -12.07 10.65 18.36
CA ARG A 159 -13.36 9.98 18.48
C ARG A 159 -14.43 10.89 17.89
N CYS A 160 -14.67 10.80 16.59
CA CYS A 160 -15.89 11.33 15.99
C CYS A 160 -17.05 10.51 16.58
N GLN A 161 -17.74 11.10 17.56
CA GLN A 161 -19.09 10.68 17.93
C GLN A 161 -20.00 10.92 16.72
N SER A 162 -20.05 9.96 15.79
CA SER A 162 -21.15 9.90 14.84
C SER A 162 -22.30 9.16 15.52
N GLY A 163 -23.41 9.84 15.77
CA GLY A 163 -24.69 9.22 16.07
C GLY A 163 -25.12 8.21 14.99
N PRO A 164 -26.24 7.49 15.18
CA PRO A 164 -26.63 6.40 14.29
C PRO A 164 -27.04 6.96 12.92
N ILE A 165 -26.10 7.03 11.98
CA ILE A 165 -26.39 7.29 10.57
C ILE A 165 -26.77 5.95 9.95
N GLY A 166 -28.04 5.86 9.53
CA GLY A 166 -28.66 4.68 8.97
C GLY A 166 -27.90 4.10 7.76
N THR A 167 -27.92 2.77 7.69
CA THR A 167 -27.34 1.91 6.67
C THR A 167 -27.82 2.30 5.26
N LEU A 168 -26.96 2.93 4.45
CA LEU A 168 -27.29 3.38 3.08
C LEU A 168 -26.58 2.60 1.95
N GLY A 169 -25.78 1.58 2.26
CA GLY A 169 -25.05 0.79 1.26
C GLY A 169 -25.42 -0.70 1.27
N ARG A 170 -26.14 -1.17 0.24
CA ARG A 170 -26.44 -2.60 0.04
C ARG A 170 -25.17 -3.32 -0.44
N THR A 171 -24.72 -4.37 0.26
CA THR A 171 -23.70 -5.29 -0.28
C THR A 171 -24.34 -6.07 -1.43
N SER A 172 -23.97 -5.79 -2.67
CA SER A 172 -24.45 -6.55 -3.82
C SER A 172 -23.64 -7.83 -3.95
N GLY A 173 -24.28 -9.00 -3.75
CA GLY A 173 -23.62 -10.30 -3.90
C GLY A 173 -23.27 -10.66 -5.35
N GLY A 174 -23.90 -10.00 -6.33
CA GLY A 174 -23.68 -10.21 -7.76
C GLY A 174 -23.47 -8.91 -8.56
N PRO A 175 -23.10 -9.02 -9.84
CA PRO A 175 -22.74 -7.88 -10.70
C PRO A 175 -23.94 -6.96 -10.98
N HIS A 176 -23.70 -5.65 -10.87
CA HIS A 176 -24.66 -4.59 -11.18
C HIS A 176 -24.08 -3.62 -12.20
N ARG A 177 -24.95 -3.01 -13.01
CA ARG A 177 -24.62 -1.86 -13.87
C ARG A 177 -24.89 -0.55 -13.13
N TYR A 178 -24.12 0.50 -13.37
CA TYR A 178 -24.50 1.85 -12.92
C TYR A 178 -25.48 2.49 -13.91
N GLY A 179 -26.61 2.99 -13.43
CA GLY A 179 -27.58 3.70 -14.30
C GLY A 179 -27.03 5.00 -14.86
N CYS A 180 -26.24 5.73 -14.07
CA CYS A 180 -25.55 6.96 -14.50
C CYS A 180 -24.52 6.76 -15.64
N LEU A 181 -24.14 5.52 -15.94
CA LEU A 181 -23.22 5.17 -17.04
C LEU A 181 -23.95 4.64 -18.28
N SER A 182 -25.28 4.83 -18.38
CA SER A 182 -26.01 4.46 -19.58
C SER A 182 -25.46 5.21 -20.80
N GLY A 183 -25.01 4.47 -21.82
CA GLY A 183 -24.40 5.03 -23.03
C GLY A 183 -22.91 5.39 -22.92
N VAL A 184 -22.29 5.27 -21.74
CA VAL A 184 -20.86 5.57 -21.56
C VAL A 184 -20.03 4.32 -21.87
N GLN A 185 -19.07 4.43 -22.80
CA GLN A 185 -18.11 3.36 -23.08
C GLN A 185 -16.85 3.53 -22.22
N VAL A 186 -16.54 2.49 -21.45
CA VAL A 186 -15.39 2.44 -20.56
C VAL A 186 -14.24 1.70 -21.24
N SER A 187 -13.05 2.29 -21.19
CA SER A 187 -11.81 1.73 -21.76
C SER A 187 -10.88 1.17 -20.68
N THR A 188 -10.92 1.72 -19.47
CA THR A 188 -10.13 1.25 -18.34
C THR A 188 -10.87 1.48 -17.04
N VAL A 189 -10.77 0.51 -16.12
CA VAL A 189 -11.24 0.64 -14.74
C VAL A 189 -10.04 0.59 -13.81
N VAL A 190 -10.10 1.33 -12.71
CA VAL A 190 -8.98 1.47 -11.78
C VAL A 190 -9.49 1.46 -10.34
N SER A 191 -8.76 0.73 -9.51
CA SER A 191 -8.86 0.67 -8.06
C SER A 191 -7.52 0.12 -7.57
N GLY A 192 -7.34 0.02 -6.25
CA GLY A 192 -6.14 -0.56 -5.66
C GLY A 192 -6.48 -1.50 -4.51
N PRO A 193 -5.60 -2.46 -4.18
CA PRO A 193 -5.85 -3.41 -3.08
C PRO A 193 -6.04 -2.72 -1.72
N CYS A 194 -5.58 -1.47 -1.58
CA CYS A 194 -5.74 -0.64 -0.38
C CYS A 194 -6.90 0.37 -0.48
N ALA A 195 -7.53 0.49 -1.64
CA ALA A 195 -8.43 1.58 -1.97
C ALA A 195 -9.89 1.23 -1.67
N ALA A 196 -10.61 2.22 -1.13
CA ALA A 196 -12.07 2.26 -1.04
C ALA A 196 -12.68 3.32 -1.99
N HIS A 197 -11.94 3.68 -3.03
CA HIS A 197 -12.36 4.56 -4.12
C HIS A 197 -12.03 3.90 -5.46
N SER A 198 -12.70 4.33 -6.51
CA SER A 198 -12.58 3.77 -7.85
C SER A 198 -12.53 4.87 -8.89
N LEU A 199 -11.88 4.57 -10.00
CA LEU A 199 -11.88 5.42 -11.18
C LEU A 199 -12.24 4.60 -12.42
N LEU A 200 -12.70 5.30 -13.44
CA LEU A 200 -12.81 4.77 -14.78
C LEU A 200 -12.32 5.80 -15.78
N ILE A 201 -11.80 5.30 -16.90
CA ILE A 201 -11.41 6.08 -18.06
C ILE A 201 -12.34 5.68 -19.20
N THR A 202 -12.94 6.68 -19.84
CA THR A 202 -13.80 6.46 -21.01
C THR A 202 -12.97 6.24 -22.27
N THR A 203 -13.61 5.81 -23.36
CA THR A 203 -12.94 5.73 -24.68
C THR A 203 -12.47 7.08 -25.21
N GLU A 204 -12.99 8.18 -24.67
CA GLU A 204 -12.59 9.56 -25.00
C GLU A 204 -11.45 10.07 -24.11
N GLY A 205 -10.90 9.24 -23.22
CA GLY A 205 -9.83 9.61 -22.30
C GLY A 205 -10.29 10.48 -21.12
N LYS A 206 -11.61 10.56 -20.86
CA LYS A 206 -12.15 11.30 -19.70
C LYS A 206 -12.11 10.45 -18.44
N LEU A 207 -11.63 11.04 -17.34
CA LEU A 207 -11.47 10.39 -16.04
C LEU A 207 -12.66 10.68 -15.12
N TRP A 208 -13.25 9.62 -14.58
CA TRP A 208 -14.35 9.69 -13.64
C TRP A 208 -13.96 8.97 -12.35
N SER A 209 -14.50 9.40 -11.21
CA SER A 209 -14.18 8.85 -9.90
C SER A 209 -15.39 8.79 -8.97
N TRP A 210 -15.38 7.82 -8.05
CA TRP A 210 -16.37 7.66 -6.99
C TRP A 210 -15.85 6.80 -5.83
N GLY A 211 -16.57 6.80 -4.71
CA GLY A 211 -16.24 6.08 -3.49
C GLY A 211 -15.85 7.01 -2.34
N ARG A 212 -14.95 6.53 -1.47
CA ARG A 212 -14.43 7.28 -0.30
C ARG A 212 -13.64 8.51 -0.76
N ASN A 213 -13.88 9.66 -0.11
CA ASN A 213 -13.23 10.94 -0.47
C ASN A 213 -12.74 11.76 0.75
N GLU A 214 -12.53 11.13 1.91
CA GLU A 214 -12.19 11.87 3.14
C GLU A 214 -10.91 12.70 3.06
N LYS A 215 -10.03 12.37 2.12
CA LYS A 215 -8.75 13.04 1.88
C LYS A 215 -8.70 13.75 0.53
N GLY A 216 -9.81 13.82 -0.20
CA GLY A 216 -9.84 14.43 -1.53
C GLY A 216 -9.36 13.50 -2.64
N GLN A 217 -9.28 12.18 -2.40
CA GLN A 217 -8.80 11.18 -3.37
C GLN A 217 -9.71 10.98 -4.59
N LEU A 218 -10.82 11.73 -4.71
CA LEU A 218 -11.63 11.75 -5.91
C LEU A 218 -11.35 12.97 -6.81
N GLY A 219 -10.59 13.96 -6.37
CA GLY A 219 -10.18 15.07 -7.25
C GLY A 219 -11.29 16.07 -7.62
N HIS A 220 -12.41 16.10 -6.90
CA HIS A 220 -13.54 16.99 -7.20
C HIS A 220 -13.51 18.35 -6.47
N GLY A 221 -12.38 18.70 -5.84
CA GLY A 221 -12.22 19.97 -5.12
C GLY A 221 -12.84 20.00 -3.72
N ASP A 222 -13.40 18.88 -3.26
CA ASP A 222 -13.91 18.71 -1.90
C ASP A 222 -13.50 17.33 -1.32
N THR A 223 -13.88 17.10 -0.06
CA THR A 223 -13.65 15.83 0.65
C THR A 223 -14.96 15.06 0.90
N LYS A 224 -15.97 15.26 0.04
CA LYS A 224 -17.28 14.61 0.17
C LYS A 224 -17.31 13.32 -0.61
N ARG A 225 -17.85 12.28 0.03
CA ARG A 225 -18.06 10.96 -0.58
C ARG A 225 -18.99 11.07 -1.79
N ILE A 226 -18.71 10.28 -2.83
CA ILE A 226 -19.53 10.21 -4.04
C ILE A 226 -19.91 8.76 -4.30
N GLU A 227 -21.20 8.48 -4.47
CA GLU A 227 -21.70 7.08 -4.52
C GLU A 227 -21.69 6.47 -5.92
N ALA A 228 -21.72 7.31 -6.96
CA ALA A 228 -21.78 6.90 -8.36
C ALA A 228 -20.72 7.63 -9.18
N PRO A 229 -20.17 7.02 -10.24
CA PRO A 229 -19.17 7.64 -11.11
C PRO A 229 -19.51 9.08 -11.47
N LYS A 230 -18.57 10.00 -11.21
CA LYS A 230 -18.68 11.42 -11.57
C LYS A 230 -17.44 11.87 -12.33
N LEU A 231 -17.62 12.66 -13.39
CA LEU A 231 -16.54 13.26 -14.16
C LEU A 231 -15.67 14.18 -13.28
N ILE A 232 -14.34 14.10 -13.44
CA ILE A 232 -13.40 15.02 -12.81
C ILE A 232 -13.21 16.23 -13.73
N GLU A 233 -14.00 17.28 -13.51
CA GLU A 233 -14.00 18.49 -14.35
C GLU A 233 -12.61 19.17 -14.44
N ALA A 234 -11.81 19.11 -13.36
CA ALA A 234 -10.47 19.69 -13.33
C ALA A 234 -9.48 19.04 -14.31
N LEU A 235 -9.77 17.83 -14.81
CA LEU A 235 -9.00 17.12 -15.83
C LEU A 235 -9.78 17.00 -17.15
N GLY A 236 -10.85 17.80 -17.32
CA GLY A 236 -11.73 17.74 -18.46
C GLY A 236 -11.08 18.11 -19.80
N GLU A 237 -10.01 18.90 -19.78
CA GLU A 237 -9.24 19.27 -20.99
C GLU A 237 -8.15 18.25 -21.33
N GLU A 238 -7.77 17.41 -20.37
CA GLU A 238 -6.72 16.40 -20.55
C GLU A 238 -7.28 15.11 -21.16
N VAL A 239 -6.39 14.34 -21.79
CA VAL A 239 -6.65 12.96 -22.23
C VAL A 239 -5.89 12.03 -21.31
N ILE A 240 -6.62 11.33 -20.43
CA ILE A 240 -6.06 10.40 -19.44
C ILE A 240 -5.96 9.01 -20.06
N VAL A 241 -4.78 8.38 -19.96
CA VAL A 241 -4.48 7.05 -20.52
C VAL A 241 -4.31 5.98 -19.45
N ALA A 242 -3.93 6.36 -18.23
CA ALA A 242 -3.76 5.46 -17.10
C ALA A 242 -4.01 6.18 -15.78
N ALA A 243 -4.36 5.42 -14.74
CA ALA A 243 -4.45 5.93 -13.37
C ALA A 243 -4.10 4.82 -12.38
N ALA A 244 -3.80 5.18 -11.13
CA ALA A 244 -3.55 4.26 -10.04
C ALA A 244 -4.14 4.80 -8.72
N CYS A 245 -4.61 3.88 -7.86
CA CYS A 245 -5.22 4.20 -6.58
C CYS A 245 -4.37 3.66 -5.43
N GLY A 246 -3.95 4.54 -4.52
CA GLY A 246 -3.41 4.14 -3.22
C GLY A 246 -4.51 3.99 -2.16
N ARG A 247 -4.13 4.01 -0.88
CA ARG A 247 -5.11 3.95 0.23
C ARG A 247 -6.05 5.16 0.20
N ASN A 248 -5.46 6.36 0.17
CA ASN A 248 -6.17 7.64 0.21
C ASN A 248 -5.65 8.65 -0.82
N HIS A 249 -5.01 8.21 -1.89
CA HIS A 249 -4.49 9.09 -2.94
C HIS A 249 -4.62 8.44 -4.32
N THR A 250 -4.50 9.25 -5.36
CA THR A 250 -4.65 8.83 -6.76
C THR A 250 -3.60 9.49 -7.62
N LEU A 251 -3.07 8.74 -8.59
CA LEU A 251 -2.29 9.25 -9.71
C LEU A 251 -3.07 9.10 -11.01
N ALA A 252 -2.99 10.09 -11.89
CA ALA A 252 -3.55 10.07 -13.25
C ALA A 252 -2.48 10.47 -14.27
N LEU A 253 -2.34 9.69 -15.34
CA LEU A 253 -1.35 9.87 -16.38
C LEU A 253 -2.03 10.32 -17.68
N THR A 254 -1.55 11.42 -18.26
CA THR A 254 -2.00 11.96 -19.54
C THR A 254 -1.34 11.28 -20.73
N GLU A 255 -1.91 11.42 -21.92
CA GLU A 255 -1.32 10.92 -23.17
C GLU A 255 0.08 11.51 -23.47
N ASN A 256 0.37 12.70 -22.94
CA ASN A 256 1.63 13.41 -23.12
C ASN A 256 2.70 13.02 -22.09
N GLY A 257 2.42 12.05 -21.20
CA GLY A 257 3.35 11.60 -20.18
C GLY A 257 3.49 12.54 -18.98
N THR A 258 2.52 13.44 -18.78
CA THR A 258 2.40 14.26 -17.55
C THR A 258 1.52 13.54 -16.54
N ALA A 259 1.94 13.50 -15.28
CA ALA A 259 1.18 12.89 -14.19
C ALA A 259 0.59 13.95 -13.23
N TYR A 260 -0.68 13.74 -12.89
CA TYR A 260 -1.41 14.49 -11.89
C TYR A 260 -1.61 13.62 -10.65
N SER A 261 -1.72 14.25 -9.49
CA SER A 261 -2.01 13.58 -8.24
C SER A 261 -2.97 14.37 -7.36
N PHE A 262 -3.74 13.66 -6.54
CA PHE A 262 -4.71 14.22 -5.60
C PHE A 262 -5.02 13.23 -4.48
N GLY A 263 -5.53 13.72 -3.35
CA GLY A 263 -5.81 12.95 -2.15
C GLY A 263 -4.91 13.30 -0.97
N GLU A 264 -4.62 12.33 -0.12
CA GLU A 264 -3.76 12.48 1.06
C GLU A 264 -2.31 12.72 0.66
N ASN A 265 -1.65 13.69 1.31
CA ASN A 265 -0.24 14.01 1.09
C ASN A 265 0.57 14.08 2.39
N LYS A 266 0.10 13.40 3.44
CA LYS A 266 0.71 13.46 4.78
C LYS A 266 2.18 13.00 4.77
N LEU A 267 2.52 12.06 3.89
CA LEU A 267 3.83 11.46 3.75
C LEU A 267 4.49 11.82 2.42
N GLY A 268 4.02 12.86 1.72
CA GLY A 268 4.61 13.28 0.44
C GLY A 268 4.23 12.39 -0.75
N GLN A 269 3.26 11.48 -0.60
CA GLN A 269 2.88 10.50 -1.62
C GLN A 269 2.25 11.10 -2.89
N LEU A 270 2.01 12.42 -2.93
CA LEU A 270 1.60 13.15 -4.12
C LEU A 270 2.77 13.72 -4.94
N GLY A 271 3.98 13.79 -4.38
CA GLY A 271 5.14 14.26 -5.12
C GLY A 271 5.14 15.77 -5.41
N HIS A 272 4.45 16.58 -4.59
CA HIS A 272 4.35 18.04 -4.74
C HIS A 272 5.48 18.84 -4.05
N GLY A 273 6.49 18.16 -3.50
CA GLY A 273 7.58 18.80 -2.75
C GLY A 273 7.21 19.30 -1.36
N ASN A 274 6.02 18.94 -0.86
CA ASN A 274 5.51 19.33 0.45
C ASN A 274 4.71 18.18 1.10
N GLN A 275 4.29 18.38 2.35
CA GLN A 275 3.38 17.49 3.08
C GLN A 275 2.15 18.26 3.51
N THR A 276 0.98 17.76 3.14
CA THR A 276 -0.33 18.35 3.46
C THR A 276 -1.34 17.25 3.76
N ASP A 277 -2.35 17.52 4.58
CA ASP A 277 -3.29 16.46 4.98
C ASP A 277 -4.16 15.97 3.80
N ALA A 278 -4.56 16.87 2.92
CA ALA A 278 -5.43 16.58 1.77
C ALA A 278 -5.21 17.60 0.65
N VAL A 279 -5.23 17.13 -0.60
CA VAL A 279 -5.20 17.93 -1.83
C VAL A 279 -6.37 17.46 -2.70
N PRO A 280 -7.55 18.11 -2.60
CA PRO A 280 -8.78 17.59 -3.21
C PRO A 280 -8.93 17.94 -4.70
N THR A 281 -8.03 18.74 -5.26
CA THR A 281 -8.01 19.10 -6.69
C THR A 281 -6.75 18.53 -7.32
N PRO A 282 -6.83 17.88 -8.50
CA PRO A 282 -5.68 17.38 -9.23
C PRO A 282 -4.62 18.46 -9.44
N ALA A 283 -3.37 18.14 -9.11
CA ALA A 283 -2.22 18.99 -9.36
C ALA A 283 -1.10 18.16 -10.00
N THR A 284 -0.28 18.79 -10.84
CA THR A 284 0.85 18.13 -11.49
C THR A 284 1.90 17.76 -10.47
N ILE A 285 2.43 16.55 -10.55
CA ILE A 285 3.55 16.14 -9.71
C ILE A 285 4.80 16.98 -10.02
N GLN A 286 5.64 17.26 -9.02
CA GLN A 286 6.87 18.02 -9.19
C GLN A 286 7.97 17.13 -9.78
N TYR A 287 7.89 16.89 -11.09
CA TYR A 287 8.80 16.03 -11.84
C TYR A 287 9.25 16.73 -13.13
N ASN A 288 10.57 16.80 -13.34
CA ASN A 288 11.15 17.44 -14.53
C ASN A 288 12.05 16.47 -15.32
N GLY A 289 11.72 15.17 -15.33
CA GLY A 289 12.46 14.15 -16.09
C GLY A 289 11.86 13.85 -17.47
N GLN A 290 12.11 12.65 -17.97
CA GLN A 290 11.55 12.16 -19.24
C GLN A 290 10.05 11.84 -19.09
N PRO A 291 9.23 11.95 -20.15
CA PRO A 291 7.80 11.68 -20.06
C PRO A 291 7.48 10.32 -19.42
N LEU A 292 6.47 10.31 -18.55
CA LEU A 292 6.06 9.12 -17.80
C LEU A 292 5.19 8.20 -18.66
N VAL A 293 5.34 6.89 -18.49
CA VAL A 293 4.61 5.85 -19.24
C VAL A 293 3.82 4.90 -18.35
N LYS A 294 4.15 4.81 -17.05
CA LYS A 294 3.43 4.01 -16.06
C LYS A 294 3.35 4.73 -14.71
N VAL A 295 2.23 4.49 -14.01
CA VAL A 295 1.98 4.96 -12.64
C VAL A 295 1.46 3.79 -11.81
N ALA A 296 1.89 3.71 -10.55
CA ALA A 296 1.38 2.76 -9.56
C ALA A 296 1.38 3.41 -8.17
N CYS A 297 0.46 2.98 -7.31
CA CYS A 297 0.33 3.47 -5.94
C CYS A 297 0.35 2.30 -4.98
N GLY A 298 1.18 2.39 -3.94
CA GLY A 298 1.01 1.57 -2.74
C GLY A 298 0.01 2.21 -1.79
N ALA A 299 0.01 1.78 -0.53
CA ALA A 299 -0.86 2.38 0.48
C ALA A 299 -0.56 3.88 0.68
N GLU A 300 0.70 4.22 0.99
CA GLU A 300 1.15 5.57 1.36
C GLU A 300 2.40 6.02 0.57
N PHE A 301 2.65 5.39 -0.58
CA PHE A 301 3.72 5.75 -1.51
C PHE A 301 3.27 5.59 -2.96
N SER A 302 4.04 6.17 -3.87
CA SER A 302 3.78 6.20 -5.30
C SER A 302 5.02 5.80 -6.09
N MET A 303 4.81 5.22 -7.27
CA MET A 303 5.83 4.83 -8.22
C MET A 303 5.46 5.28 -9.63
N VAL A 304 6.44 5.79 -10.36
CA VAL A 304 6.28 6.19 -11.76
C VAL A 304 7.46 5.70 -12.59
N VAL A 305 7.20 5.33 -13.84
CA VAL A 305 8.21 4.87 -14.79
C VAL A 305 8.23 5.80 -15.99
N ASP A 306 9.41 6.22 -16.42
CA ASP A 306 9.57 7.05 -17.61
C ASP A 306 9.71 6.23 -18.91
N CYS A 307 9.67 6.90 -20.07
CA CYS A 307 9.79 6.26 -21.38
C CYS A 307 11.14 5.56 -21.63
N LYS A 308 12.17 5.86 -20.82
CA LYS A 308 13.49 5.21 -20.86
C LYS A 308 13.55 3.97 -19.95
N GLY A 309 12.49 3.69 -19.18
CA GLY A 309 12.42 2.60 -18.22
C GLY A 309 13.14 2.90 -16.90
N ASN A 310 13.36 4.17 -16.56
CA ASN A 310 13.79 4.56 -15.23
C ASN A 310 12.59 4.55 -14.28
N LEU A 311 12.79 4.01 -13.09
CA LEU A 311 11.81 3.99 -12.02
C LEU A 311 12.07 5.11 -11.00
N TYR A 312 11.01 5.77 -10.57
CA TYR A 312 11.01 6.78 -9.54
C TYR A 312 9.97 6.44 -8.47
N SER A 313 10.27 6.76 -7.23
CA SER A 313 9.42 6.51 -6.07
C SER A 313 9.40 7.71 -5.13
N PHE A 314 8.26 7.92 -4.47
CA PHE A 314 8.04 9.01 -3.53
C PHE A 314 6.93 8.67 -2.53
N GLY A 315 6.92 9.32 -1.37
CA GLY A 315 5.99 9.05 -0.28
C GLY A 315 6.67 8.48 0.97
N CYS A 316 5.97 7.57 1.65
CA CYS A 316 6.43 6.94 2.87
C CYS A 316 7.62 5.99 2.62
N PRO A 317 8.75 6.13 3.33
CA PRO A 317 9.93 5.27 3.19
C PRO A 317 9.85 3.98 4.03
N GLU A 318 8.76 3.77 4.79
CA GLU A 318 8.66 2.66 5.73
C GLU A 318 8.96 1.30 5.06
N TYR A 319 9.67 0.42 5.78
CA TYR A 319 10.12 -0.89 5.30
C TYR A 319 11.08 -0.83 4.10
N GLY A 320 11.60 0.35 3.75
CA GLY A 320 12.43 0.51 2.55
C GLY A 320 11.66 0.37 1.25
N GLN A 321 10.32 0.50 1.26
CA GLN A 321 9.45 0.29 0.10
C GLN A 321 9.72 1.25 -1.07
N LEU A 322 10.43 2.35 -0.85
CA LEU A 322 10.88 3.25 -1.92
C LEU A 322 12.13 2.73 -2.64
N GLY A 323 12.77 1.65 -2.18
CA GLY A 323 13.92 1.07 -2.87
C GLY A 323 15.18 1.94 -2.85
N HIS A 324 15.36 2.77 -1.82
CA HIS A 324 16.52 3.66 -1.67
C HIS A 324 17.51 3.17 -0.60
N ASN A 325 17.41 1.91 -0.19
CA ASN A 325 18.25 1.28 0.85
C ASN A 325 18.19 2.05 2.20
N SER A 326 17.01 2.57 2.54
CA SER A 326 16.72 3.26 3.80
C SER A 326 15.24 3.12 4.11
N ASP A 327 14.90 2.91 5.38
CA ASP A 327 13.52 2.91 5.88
C ASP A 327 13.05 4.31 6.34
N GLY A 328 13.94 5.31 6.24
CA GLY A 328 13.71 6.69 6.63
C GLY A 328 13.37 6.91 8.10
N LYS A 329 13.47 5.89 8.98
CA LYS A 329 13.04 5.99 10.38
C LYS A 329 14.04 6.80 11.19
N PHE A 330 13.55 7.83 11.90
CA PHE A 330 14.34 8.56 12.88
C PHE A 330 13.54 8.88 14.15
N ILE A 331 14.25 9.02 15.27
CA ILE A 331 13.66 9.38 16.55
C ILE A 331 13.60 10.90 16.62
N ALA A 332 12.43 11.49 16.36
CA ALA A 332 12.26 12.93 16.40
C ALA A 332 12.22 13.46 17.85
N ARG A 333 11.59 12.72 18.76
CA ARG A 333 11.50 13.00 20.20
C ARG A 333 11.43 11.67 20.97
N ALA A 334 11.67 11.70 22.28
CA ALA A 334 11.56 10.50 23.12
C ALA A 334 10.23 9.79 22.85
N GLN A 335 10.30 8.53 22.40
CA GLN A 335 9.16 7.66 22.05
C GLN A 335 8.35 8.04 20.80
N ARG A 336 8.77 9.01 19.96
CA ARG A 336 8.13 9.31 18.67
C ARG A 336 9.05 9.01 17.49
N ILE A 337 8.66 8.01 16.70
CA ILE A 337 9.29 7.68 15.41
C ILE A 337 8.65 8.56 14.33
N GLU A 338 9.49 9.18 13.52
CA GLU A 338 9.12 9.92 12.31
C GLU A 338 9.87 9.35 11.11
N PHE A 339 9.43 9.76 9.92
CA PHE A 339 9.93 9.27 8.65
C PHE A 339 10.47 10.43 7.82
N ASP A 340 11.69 10.29 7.29
CA ASP A 340 12.23 11.20 6.28
C ASP A 340 11.65 10.85 4.92
N CYS A 341 10.51 11.47 4.62
CA CYS A 341 9.70 11.13 3.45
C CYS A 341 10.27 11.73 2.17
N GLU A 342 10.14 10.99 1.06
CA GLU A 342 10.50 11.48 -0.27
C GLU A 342 9.35 12.31 -0.84
N LEU A 343 9.50 13.64 -0.85
CA LEU A 343 8.41 14.57 -1.20
C LEU A 343 8.28 14.83 -2.70
N ILE A 344 9.26 14.41 -3.49
CA ILE A 344 9.32 14.50 -4.95
C ILE A 344 9.81 13.16 -5.51
N PRO A 345 9.50 12.80 -6.77
CA PRO A 345 9.94 11.55 -7.34
C PRO A 345 11.47 11.40 -7.34
N ARG A 346 11.96 10.41 -6.59
CA ARG A 346 13.39 10.07 -6.49
C ARG A 346 13.68 8.81 -7.28
N ARG A 347 14.77 8.83 -8.07
CA ARG A 347 15.15 7.70 -8.93
C ARG A 347 15.59 6.50 -8.09
N VAL A 348 15.04 5.32 -8.38
CA VAL A 348 15.53 4.03 -7.88
C VAL A 348 16.78 3.67 -8.67
N ALA A 349 17.95 3.87 -8.07
CA ALA A 349 19.22 3.87 -8.78
C ALA A 349 19.89 2.49 -8.91
N ILE A 350 19.64 1.59 -7.96
CA ILE A 350 20.36 0.32 -7.84
C ILE A 350 19.33 -0.80 -7.76
N PHE A 351 19.48 -1.78 -8.64
CA PHE A 351 18.81 -3.06 -8.57
C PHE A 351 19.85 -4.09 -8.17
N ILE A 352 19.46 -5.06 -7.35
CA ILE A 352 20.38 -6.06 -6.81
C ILE A 352 19.87 -7.48 -7.06
N GLU A 353 20.80 -8.42 -7.11
CA GLU A 353 20.53 -9.84 -7.04
C GLU A 353 21.32 -10.46 -5.88
N LYS A 354 20.76 -11.51 -5.27
CA LYS A 354 21.43 -12.28 -4.23
C LYS A 354 21.81 -13.66 -4.78
N THR A 355 23.10 -13.96 -4.82
CA THR A 355 23.60 -15.25 -5.29
C THR A 355 23.33 -16.35 -4.26
N LYS A 356 23.50 -17.63 -4.68
CA LYS A 356 23.40 -18.79 -3.77
C LYS A 356 24.37 -18.70 -2.59
N ASP A 357 25.52 -18.05 -2.79
CA ASP A 357 26.54 -17.81 -1.77
C ASP A 357 26.23 -16.58 -0.89
N SER A 358 25.00 -16.06 -0.97
CA SER A 358 24.52 -14.88 -0.24
C SER A 358 25.25 -13.57 -0.57
N GLN A 359 25.96 -13.51 -1.69
CA GLN A 359 26.56 -12.27 -2.18
C GLN A 359 25.48 -11.38 -2.82
N VAL A 360 25.50 -10.08 -2.50
CA VAL A 360 24.61 -9.09 -3.11
C VAL A 360 25.37 -8.40 -4.24
N LEU A 361 24.87 -8.53 -5.47
CA LEU A 361 25.49 -7.98 -6.67
C LEU A 361 24.55 -6.96 -7.32
N PRO A 362 25.05 -5.80 -7.78
CA PRO A 362 24.24 -4.87 -8.54
C PRO A 362 23.93 -5.44 -9.94
N VAL A 363 22.68 -5.30 -10.37
CA VAL A 363 22.25 -5.59 -11.74
C VAL A 363 22.31 -4.29 -12.55
N PRO A 364 23.27 -4.15 -13.48
CA PRO A 364 23.41 -2.93 -14.25
C PRO A 364 22.32 -2.82 -15.33
N ASN A 365 22.01 -1.57 -15.73
CA ASN A 365 21.20 -1.25 -16.90
C ASN A 365 19.79 -1.88 -16.92
N VAL A 366 19.15 -2.00 -15.75
CA VAL A 366 17.76 -2.45 -15.67
C VAL A 366 16.84 -1.42 -16.34
N VAL A 367 16.02 -1.91 -17.28
CA VAL A 367 14.98 -1.14 -17.97
C VAL A 367 13.64 -1.64 -17.48
N VAL A 368 12.95 -0.84 -16.67
CA VAL A 368 11.65 -1.19 -16.11
C VAL A 368 10.58 -1.07 -17.18
N ARG A 369 9.74 -2.11 -17.31
CA ARG A 369 8.63 -2.17 -18.28
C ARG A 369 7.26 -2.05 -17.64
N ASP A 370 7.12 -2.54 -16.41
CA ASP A 370 5.89 -2.50 -15.66
C ASP A 370 6.18 -2.44 -14.17
N VAL A 371 5.21 -1.94 -13.40
CA VAL A 371 5.30 -1.82 -11.95
C VAL A 371 3.93 -2.04 -11.33
N ALA A 372 3.88 -2.84 -10.26
CA ALA A 372 2.68 -3.07 -9.47
C ALA A 372 3.02 -2.91 -7.99
N CYS A 373 2.12 -2.25 -7.25
CA CYS A 373 2.30 -1.97 -5.83
C CYS A 373 1.17 -2.64 -5.03
N GLY A 374 1.56 -3.22 -3.90
CA GLY A 374 0.64 -3.86 -2.96
C GLY A 374 0.27 -2.95 -1.80
N GLY A 375 -0.32 -3.55 -0.78
CA GLY A 375 -0.52 -2.92 0.52
C GLY A 375 0.65 -3.13 1.47
N GLU A 376 0.59 -2.41 2.59
CA GLU A 376 1.60 -2.53 3.65
C GLU A 376 1.36 -3.78 4.49
N PRO A 377 2.41 -4.58 4.79
CA PRO A 377 2.34 -5.56 5.84
C PRO A 377 2.16 -4.84 7.18
N HIS A 378 1.07 -5.10 7.90
CA HIS A 378 0.97 -4.66 9.28
C HIS A 378 2.12 -5.27 10.10
N ALA A 379 2.75 -4.42 10.92
CA ALA A 379 3.80 -4.81 11.87
C ALA A 379 3.39 -6.08 12.64
N GLY A 380 4.03 -7.22 12.32
CA GLY A 380 3.77 -8.50 12.96
C GLY A 380 3.73 -9.70 12.01
N ALA A 381 3.55 -9.51 10.70
CA ALA A 381 3.75 -10.58 9.73
C ALA A 381 5.24 -10.60 9.35
N GLY A 382 6.03 -11.53 9.90
CA GLY A 382 7.44 -11.73 9.58
C GLY A 382 7.69 -12.25 8.15
N LEU A 383 7.11 -11.59 7.16
CA LEU A 383 7.34 -11.81 5.73
C LEU A 383 8.48 -10.90 5.26
N PRO A 384 9.18 -11.27 4.18
CA PRO A 384 10.23 -10.43 3.62
C PRO A 384 9.62 -9.10 3.17
N GLU A 385 10.41 -8.03 3.27
CA GLU A 385 10.08 -6.62 3.07
C GLU A 385 9.71 -6.26 1.62
N GLU A 386 8.82 -7.02 0.98
CA GLU A 386 8.49 -6.89 -0.44
C GLU A 386 7.21 -6.08 -0.66
N GLY A 387 7.29 -4.79 -0.37
CA GLY A 387 6.25 -3.81 -0.73
C GLY A 387 6.25 -3.44 -2.23
N VAL A 388 7.23 -3.91 -3.00
CA VAL A 388 7.33 -3.63 -4.44
C VAL A 388 7.76 -4.87 -5.21
N LEU A 389 6.94 -5.26 -6.17
CA LEU A 389 7.23 -6.35 -7.08
C LEU A 389 8.12 -5.81 -8.22
N LEU A 390 9.40 -5.57 -7.94
CA LEU A 390 10.42 -5.33 -8.96
C LEU A 390 11.00 -6.68 -9.36
N GLY A 391 10.48 -7.23 -10.47
CA GLY A 391 11.08 -8.35 -11.21
C GLY A 391 11.81 -9.36 -10.33
N PHE A 392 11.05 -10.20 -9.61
CA PHE A 392 11.62 -11.26 -8.77
C PHE A 392 12.48 -12.21 -9.64
N ARG A 393 13.81 -12.06 -9.58
CA ARG A 393 14.81 -12.75 -10.44
C ARG A 393 15.17 -14.18 -10.04
N GLY A 394 14.31 -14.86 -9.27
CA GLY A 394 14.50 -16.27 -8.93
C GLY A 394 13.98 -17.19 -10.04
N LEU A 395 12.67 -17.44 -10.01
CA LEU A 395 12.01 -18.37 -10.93
C LEU A 395 11.93 -17.84 -12.38
N PHE A 396 11.86 -16.52 -12.54
CA PHE A 396 11.55 -15.87 -13.82
C PHE A 396 12.77 -15.41 -14.62
N ASP A 397 13.98 -15.72 -14.17
CA ASP A 397 15.24 -15.29 -14.83
C ASP A 397 15.84 -16.37 -15.73
N PHE A 398 15.23 -17.56 -15.75
CA PHE A 398 15.65 -18.62 -16.67
C PHE A 398 15.15 -18.34 -18.09
N PRO A 399 15.96 -18.61 -19.13
CA PRO A 399 15.52 -18.45 -20.52
C PRO A 399 14.18 -19.15 -20.79
N GLY A 400 13.21 -18.40 -21.33
CA GLY A 400 11.87 -18.90 -21.64
C GLY A 400 10.96 -19.10 -20.42
N ARG A 401 11.36 -18.63 -19.23
CA ARG A 401 10.54 -18.62 -18.01
C ARG A 401 10.24 -17.21 -17.51
N GLY A 402 10.42 -16.20 -18.35
CA GLY A 402 10.15 -14.80 -18.01
C GLY A 402 8.72 -14.58 -17.52
N ALA A 403 8.49 -13.47 -16.82
CA ALA A 403 7.14 -12.99 -16.51
C ALA A 403 6.63 -12.10 -17.65
N SER A 404 5.45 -12.40 -18.17
CA SER A 404 4.76 -11.58 -19.18
C SER A 404 3.85 -10.53 -18.55
N GLN A 405 3.32 -10.81 -17.35
CA GLN A 405 2.44 -9.91 -16.60
C GLN A 405 2.74 -10.01 -15.10
N ILE A 406 2.60 -8.91 -14.38
CA ILE A 406 2.74 -8.85 -12.91
C ILE A 406 1.51 -8.20 -12.29
N TYR A 407 1.12 -8.67 -11.11
CA TYR A 407 0.01 -8.11 -10.34
C TYR A 407 0.34 -8.15 -8.86
N SER A 408 -0.26 -7.24 -8.10
CA SER A 408 -0.12 -7.21 -6.65
C SER A 408 -1.49 -7.10 -5.99
N GLY A 409 -1.67 -7.83 -4.89
CA GLY A 409 -2.79 -7.69 -3.96
C GLY A 409 -2.36 -6.94 -2.70
N TYR A 410 -3.17 -7.01 -1.64
CA TYR A 410 -2.84 -6.29 -0.40
C TYR A 410 -1.57 -6.80 0.29
N GLN A 411 -1.38 -8.12 0.40
CA GLN A 411 -0.19 -8.75 0.99
C GLN A 411 0.31 -9.92 0.14
N CYS A 412 0.05 -9.89 -1.16
CA CYS A 412 0.42 -10.95 -2.08
C CYS A 412 0.74 -10.44 -3.46
N SER A 413 1.30 -11.34 -4.26
CA SER A 413 1.97 -11.05 -5.50
C SER A 413 1.71 -12.16 -6.51
N PHE A 414 1.55 -11.78 -7.77
CA PHE A 414 1.28 -12.71 -8.86
C PHE A 414 2.16 -12.38 -10.06
N ALA A 415 2.51 -13.41 -10.80
CA ALA A 415 3.12 -13.27 -12.11
C ALA A 415 2.57 -14.32 -13.07
N VAL A 416 2.31 -13.93 -14.31
CA VAL A 416 2.01 -14.84 -15.40
C VAL A 416 3.30 -15.06 -16.17
N SER A 417 3.69 -16.31 -16.38
CA SER A 417 4.90 -16.61 -17.16
C SER A 417 4.68 -16.36 -18.65
N GLU A 418 5.76 -16.31 -19.43
CA GLU A 418 5.71 -16.32 -20.90
C GLU A 418 5.00 -17.55 -21.47
N MET A 419 5.00 -18.65 -20.73
CA MET A 419 4.26 -19.88 -21.06
C MET A 419 2.77 -19.81 -20.67
N GLY A 420 2.31 -18.69 -20.10
CA GLY A 420 0.92 -18.49 -19.66
C GLY A 420 0.58 -19.05 -18.28
N GLY A 421 1.54 -19.64 -17.56
CA GLY A 421 1.30 -20.21 -16.23
C GLY A 421 1.20 -19.12 -15.16
N LEU A 422 0.16 -19.19 -14.31
CA LEU A 422 -0.02 -18.28 -13.18
C LEU A 422 0.76 -18.74 -11.94
N PHE A 423 1.53 -17.83 -11.35
CA PHE A 423 2.25 -18.01 -10.10
C PHE A 423 1.77 -17.05 -9.03
N PHE A 424 1.78 -17.52 -7.78
CA PHE A 424 1.34 -16.78 -6.59
C PHE A 424 2.36 -16.90 -5.47
N TRP A 425 2.58 -15.81 -4.74
CA TRP A 425 3.27 -15.80 -3.45
C TRP A 425 2.73 -14.70 -2.53
N GLY A 426 3.08 -14.78 -1.25
CA GLY A 426 2.54 -13.94 -0.19
C GLY A 426 1.33 -14.56 0.52
N VAL A 427 0.42 -13.71 0.97
CA VAL A 427 -0.70 -14.06 1.86
C VAL A 427 -2.01 -13.47 1.35
N THR A 428 -3.01 -14.33 1.16
CA THR A 428 -4.42 -13.94 0.94
C THR A 428 -5.26 -14.11 2.20
N ASN A 429 -4.79 -14.88 3.17
CA ASN A 429 -5.45 -15.04 4.47
C ASN A 429 -4.43 -14.91 5.59
N THR A 430 -4.47 -13.80 6.33
CA THR A 430 -3.54 -13.51 7.44
C THR A 430 -3.62 -14.52 8.59
N SER A 431 -4.68 -15.34 8.65
CA SER A 431 -4.83 -16.40 9.65
C SER A 431 -4.30 -17.78 9.22
N ARG A 432 -3.85 -17.93 7.96
CA ARG A 432 -3.34 -19.18 7.38
C ARG A 432 -1.90 -19.04 6.91
N GLU A 433 -1.36 -20.13 6.37
CA GLU A 433 0.03 -20.24 5.90
C GLU A 433 0.39 -19.22 4.83
N SER A 434 1.61 -18.68 4.93
CA SER A 434 2.21 -17.79 3.94
C SER A 434 2.98 -18.57 2.88
N THR A 435 2.79 -18.18 1.62
CA THR A 435 3.57 -18.75 0.52
C THR A 435 4.80 -17.88 0.28
N MET A 436 5.96 -18.34 0.75
CA MET A 436 7.20 -17.55 0.72
C MET A 436 7.88 -17.48 -0.66
N TYR A 437 7.51 -18.37 -1.58
CA TYR A 437 8.12 -18.49 -2.90
C TYR A 437 7.04 -18.66 -3.98
N PRO A 438 7.27 -18.16 -5.22
CA PRO A 438 6.31 -18.31 -6.31
C PRO A 438 5.87 -19.76 -6.50
N LYS A 439 4.57 -20.02 -6.32
CA LYS A 439 3.94 -21.32 -6.50
C LYS A 439 2.94 -21.26 -7.65
N ALA A 440 3.01 -22.25 -8.54
CA ALA A 440 2.05 -22.36 -9.65
C ALA A 440 0.63 -22.62 -9.12
N VAL A 441 -0.35 -21.90 -9.66
CA VAL A 441 -1.77 -22.09 -9.38
C VAL A 441 -2.30 -23.20 -10.29
N GLN A 442 -2.24 -24.44 -9.80
CA GLN A 442 -2.51 -25.64 -10.61
C GLN A 442 -3.95 -25.71 -11.14
N ASP A 443 -4.92 -25.17 -10.41
CA ASP A 443 -6.33 -25.12 -10.80
C ASP A 443 -6.55 -24.37 -12.13
N LEU A 444 -5.62 -23.48 -12.51
CA LEU A 444 -5.67 -22.66 -13.73
C LEU A 444 -4.63 -23.09 -14.76
N CYS A 445 -4.08 -24.29 -14.64
CA CYS A 445 -3.15 -24.81 -15.63
C CYS A 445 -3.86 -24.96 -17.00
N GLY A 446 -3.26 -24.39 -18.05
CA GLY A 446 -3.80 -24.41 -19.41
C GLY A 446 -4.78 -23.28 -19.73
N TRP A 447 -5.25 -22.53 -18.73
CA TRP A 447 -6.11 -21.37 -18.93
C TRP A 447 -5.30 -20.15 -19.40
N LYS A 448 -5.78 -19.42 -20.40
CA LYS A 448 -5.13 -18.18 -20.85
C LYS A 448 -5.55 -17.02 -19.95
N ILE A 449 -4.67 -16.64 -19.04
CA ILE A 449 -4.88 -15.48 -18.16
C ILE A 449 -4.84 -14.18 -18.97
N ARG A 450 -5.93 -13.39 -18.90
CA ARG A 450 -6.06 -12.11 -19.63
C ARG A 450 -5.96 -10.91 -18.69
N SER A 451 -6.58 -11.00 -17.51
CA SER A 451 -6.56 -9.94 -16.49
C SER A 451 -6.73 -10.55 -15.11
N LEU A 452 -6.03 -10.03 -14.11
CA LEU A 452 -6.08 -10.48 -12.73
C LEU A 452 -6.14 -9.28 -11.78
N ALA A 453 -6.92 -9.42 -10.72
CA ALA A 453 -6.89 -8.47 -9.62
C ALA A 453 -7.06 -9.17 -8.27
N CYS A 454 -6.48 -8.57 -7.24
CA CYS A 454 -6.59 -9.03 -5.87
C CYS A 454 -6.87 -7.85 -4.95
N GLY A 455 -7.88 -7.99 -4.10
CA GLY A 455 -8.20 -7.01 -3.06
C GLY A 455 -7.41 -7.27 -1.78
N LYS A 456 -8.08 -7.17 -0.63
CA LYS A 456 -7.52 -7.56 0.66
C LYS A 456 -7.08 -9.04 0.70
N SER A 457 -7.97 -9.91 0.22
CA SER A 457 -7.86 -11.37 0.37
C SER A 457 -8.48 -12.14 -0.80
N SER A 458 -9.49 -11.53 -1.43
CA SER A 458 -10.20 -12.08 -2.58
C SER A 458 -9.42 -11.85 -3.87
N ILE A 459 -9.52 -12.80 -4.79
CA ILE A 459 -8.86 -12.82 -6.10
C ILE A 459 -9.95 -12.97 -7.16
N ILE A 460 -9.80 -12.22 -8.25
CA ILE A 460 -10.62 -12.35 -9.45
C ILE A 460 -9.74 -12.36 -10.70
N ILE A 461 -10.12 -13.19 -11.67
CA ILE A 461 -9.36 -13.43 -12.90
C ILE A 461 -10.32 -13.51 -14.07
N ALA A 462 -10.01 -12.79 -15.15
CA ALA A 462 -10.54 -13.09 -16.47
C ALA A 462 -9.55 -14.03 -17.18
N ALA A 463 -10.00 -15.25 -17.46
CA ALA A 463 -9.20 -16.28 -18.13
C ALA A 463 -10.06 -17.00 -19.17
N ASP A 464 -9.50 -17.23 -20.35
CA ASP A 464 -10.25 -17.70 -21.52
C ASP A 464 -11.54 -16.89 -21.71
N ASP A 465 -12.71 -17.51 -21.78
CA ASP A 465 -14.00 -16.83 -21.92
C ASP A 465 -14.74 -16.64 -20.58
N SER A 466 -14.12 -17.04 -19.46
CA SER A 466 -14.75 -17.08 -18.14
C SER A 466 -14.18 -16.03 -17.18
N THR A 467 -14.97 -15.74 -16.14
CA THR A 467 -14.51 -15.00 -14.97
C THR A 467 -14.45 -15.94 -13.79
N ILE A 468 -13.30 -15.98 -13.12
CA ILE A 468 -13.01 -16.89 -12.02
C ILE A 468 -12.71 -16.06 -10.78
N SER A 469 -13.28 -16.41 -9.63
CA SER A 469 -12.99 -15.75 -8.37
C SER A 469 -12.87 -16.76 -7.23
N TRP A 470 -12.08 -16.41 -6.21
CA TRP A 470 -12.04 -17.12 -4.94
C TRP A 470 -11.47 -16.21 -3.86
N GLY A 471 -11.73 -16.56 -2.60
CA GLY A 471 -11.30 -15.75 -1.48
C GLY A 471 -11.81 -16.30 -0.15
N PRO A 472 -10.99 -16.25 0.91
CA PRO A 472 -11.41 -16.66 2.24
C PRO A 472 -12.44 -15.68 2.81
N SER A 473 -13.28 -16.15 3.73
CA SER A 473 -14.11 -15.26 4.55
C SER A 473 -13.23 -14.38 5.46
N PRO A 474 -13.63 -13.15 5.77
CA PRO A 474 -14.87 -12.49 5.34
C PRO A 474 -14.79 -11.88 3.94
N THR A 475 -15.87 -12.02 3.18
CA THR A 475 -16.09 -11.35 1.90
C THR A 475 -17.34 -10.47 1.98
N SER A 476 -17.41 -9.47 1.10
CA SER A 476 -18.46 -8.45 1.04
C SER A 476 -19.27 -8.49 -0.27
N GLY A 477 -19.16 -9.58 -1.03
CA GLY A 477 -19.83 -9.77 -2.33
C GLY A 477 -18.92 -9.58 -3.55
N GLU A 478 -17.66 -9.19 -3.34
CA GLU A 478 -16.65 -8.96 -4.37
C GLU A 478 -16.21 -10.21 -5.14
N LEU A 479 -16.67 -11.41 -4.74
CA LEU A 479 -16.51 -12.64 -5.51
C LEU A 479 -17.58 -12.81 -6.60
N GLY A 480 -18.69 -12.08 -6.52
CA GLY A 480 -19.71 -12.04 -7.57
C GLY A 480 -20.64 -13.25 -7.65
N TYR A 481 -20.61 -14.17 -6.67
CA TYR A 481 -21.41 -15.40 -6.74
C TYR A 481 -22.93 -15.21 -6.71
N GLY A 482 -23.41 -14.01 -6.37
CA GLY A 482 -24.83 -13.67 -6.31
C GLY A 482 -25.42 -13.82 -4.90
N ASP A 483 -26.65 -13.33 -4.77
CA ASP A 483 -27.39 -13.42 -3.50
C ASP A 483 -27.76 -14.89 -3.22
N ASN A 484 -27.76 -15.29 -1.93
CA ASN A 484 -28.06 -16.66 -1.45
C ASN A 484 -27.09 -17.77 -1.90
N LYS A 485 -25.91 -17.42 -2.41
CA LYS A 485 -24.80 -18.35 -2.69
C LYS A 485 -23.75 -18.31 -1.56
N PRO A 486 -22.81 -19.28 -1.51
CA PRO A 486 -21.69 -19.21 -0.58
C PRO A 486 -20.98 -17.87 -0.70
N LYS A 487 -20.61 -17.25 0.42
CA LYS A 487 -19.96 -15.94 0.40
C LYS A 487 -18.47 -16.02 0.07
N SER A 488 -17.82 -17.13 0.40
CA SER A 488 -16.38 -17.34 0.22
C SER A 488 -16.10 -18.69 -0.45
N SER A 489 -14.95 -18.80 -1.10
CA SER A 489 -14.43 -20.06 -1.66
C SER A 489 -12.94 -20.18 -1.41
N THR A 490 -12.47 -21.36 -1.01
CA THR A 490 -11.02 -21.63 -0.86
C THR A 490 -10.36 -22.03 -2.16
N THR A 491 -11.13 -22.45 -3.17
CA THR A 491 -10.64 -22.86 -4.49
C THR A 491 -11.23 -21.96 -5.58
N ALA A 492 -10.56 -21.91 -6.72
CA ALA A 492 -11.04 -21.18 -7.89
C ALA A 492 -12.45 -21.63 -8.28
N GLN A 493 -13.37 -20.67 -8.48
CA GLN A 493 -14.74 -20.94 -8.92
C GLN A 493 -15.10 -19.99 -10.06
N GLU A 494 -15.79 -20.52 -11.06
CA GLU A 494 -16.37 -19.71 -12.11
C GLU A 494 -17.54 -18.87 -11.56
N VAL A 495 -17.56 -17.60 -11.93
CA VAL A 495 -18.56 -16.63 -11.48
C VAL A 495 -19.80 -16.75 -12.36
N LYS A 496 -20.67 -17.70 -12.01
CA LYS A 496 -21.87 -18.05 -12.81
C LYS A 496 -22.84 -16.90 -13.08
N THR A 497 -22.79 -15.84 -12.30
CA THR A 497 -23.61 -14.63 -12.54
C THR A 497 -23.14 -13.85 -13.78
N LEU A 498 -21.95 -14.15 -14.30
CA LEU A 498 -21.36 -13.60 -15.52
C LEU A 498 -21.37 -14.60 -16.68
N ASP A 499 -22.20 -15.64 -16.63
CA ASP A 499 -22.21 -16.69 -17.66
C ASP A 499 -22.49 -16.14 -19.07
N GLY A 500 -21.48 -16.28 -19.92
CA GLY A 500 -21.42 -15.74 -21.27
C GLY A 500 -21.53 -14.22 -21.35
N ILE A 501 -21.03 -13.53 -20.33
CA ILE A 501 -20.56 -12.15 -20.37
C ILE A 501 -19.03 -12.20 -20.41
N TYR A 502 -18.44 -11.65 -21.48
CA TYR A 502 -16.99 -11.64 -21.63
C TYR A 502 -16.36 -10.47 -20.85
N SER A 503 -15.56 -10.79 -19.83
CA SER A 503 -14.84 -9.80 -19.01
C SER A 503 -13.53 -9.42 -19.71
N GLU A 504 -13.38 -8.16 -20.13
CA GLU A 504 -12.16 -7.64 -20.77
C GLU A 504 -11.07 -7.30 -19.76
N GLN A 505 -11.47 -6.62 -18.67
CA GLN A 505 -10.58 -6.19 -17.60
C GLN A 505 -11.26 -6.44 -16.26
N VAL A 506 -10.52 -6.96 -15.28
CA VAL A 506 -10.97 -7.11 -13.89
C VAL A 506 -10.07 -6.30 -12.96
N VAL A 507 -10.67 -5.62 -11.99
CA VAL A 507 -9.97 -4.78 -11.01
C VAL A 507 -10.64 -4.93 -9.65
N MET A 508 -9.85 -4.88 -8.58
CA MET A 508 -10.36 -4.95 -7.21
C MET A 508 -9.90 -3.76 -6.40
N GLY A 509 -10.82 -3.22 -5.59
CA GLY A 509 -10.46 -2.45 -4.41
C GLY A 509 -10.18 -3.35 -3.22
N TYR A 510 -10.14 -2.76 -2.03
CA TYR A 510 -9.97 -3.52 -0.79
C TYR A 510 -11.10 -4.56 -0.59
N ALA A 511 -12.35 -4.25 -0.96
CA ALA A 511 -13.53 -5.10 -0.73
C ALA A 511 -14.61 -5.02 -1.83
N HIS A 512 -14.26 -4.56 -3.03
CA HIS A 512 -15.15 -4.48 -4.19
C HIS A 512 -14.43 -4.86 -5.48
N SER A 513 -15.19 -5.26 -6.48
CA SER A 513 -14.70 -5.66 -7.80
C SER A 513 -15.35 -4.83 -8.89
N LEU A 514 -14.57 -4.49 -9.90
CA LEU A 514 -14.95 -3.76 -11.10
C LEU A 514 -14.59 -4.61 -12.30
N ILE A 515 -15.49 -4.68 -13.27
CA ILE A 515 -15.27 -5.42 -14.52
C ILE A 515 -15.69 -4.54 -15.70
N ILE A 516 -14.88 -4.56 -16.76
CA ILE A 516 -15.33 -4.11 -18.07
C ILE A 516 -15.91 -5.31 -18.81
N ALA A 517 -17.22 -5.31 -19.04
CA ALA A 517 -17.89 -6.34 -19.81
C ALA A 517 -18.00 -5.92 -21.29
N ARG A 518 -17.63 -6.81 -22.20
CA ARG A 518 -17.74 -6.60 -23.65
C ARG A 518 -19.21 -6.49 -24.07
N GLN A 519 -19.48 -5.61 -25.02
CA GLN A 519 -20.84 -5.30 -25.50
C GLN A 519 -20.91 -5.18 -27.04
N GLU A 520 -20.10 -5.95 -27.76
CA GLU A 520 -19.96 -5.83 -29.22
C GLU A 520 -21.16 -6.46 -29.96
N THR A 521 -21.69 -7.56 -29.44
CA THR A 521 -22.81 -8.29 -30.05
C THR A 521 -24.14 -7.97 -29.38
N GLU A 522 -25.25 -8.10 -30.13
CA GLU A 522 -26.60 -7.92 -29.59
C GLU A 522 -26.88 -8.90 -28.43
N GLN A 523 -26.38 -10.14 -28.52
CA GLN A 523 -26.53 -11.16 -27.48
C GLN A 523 -25.84 -10.75 -26.17
N GLU A 524 -24.63 -10.18 -26.24
CA GLU A 524 -23.92 -9.65 -25.07
C GLU A 524 -24.69 -8.48 -24.45
N GLN A 525 -25.18 -7.55 -25.27
CA GLN A 525 -25.96 -6.40 -24.81
C GLN A 525 -27.27 -6.82 -24.12
N GLU A 526 -27.97 -7.82 -24.65
CA GLU A 526 -29.17 -8.38 -24.01
C GLU A 526 -28.88 -9.01 -22.66
N LYS A 527 -27.76 -9.73 -22.52
CA LYS A 527 -27.32 -10.29 -21.23
C LYS A 527 -26.98 -9.20 -20.23
N LEU A 528 -26.27 -8.16 -20.65
CA LEU A 528 -25.95 -7.02 -19.79
C LEU A 528 -27.19 -6.28 -19.32
N LYS A 529 -28.19 -6.09 -20.19
CA LYS A 529 -29.48 -5.47 -19.83
C LYS A 529 -30.23 -6.25 -18.74
N LYS A 530 -30.08 -7.57 -18.68
CA LYS A 530 -30.69 -8.42 -17.63
C LYS A 530 -30.05 -8.23 -16.25
N LEU A 531 -28.82 -7.71 -16.19
CA LEU A 531 -28.17 -7.41 -14.92
C LEU A 531 -28.89 -6.26 -14.19
N PRO A 532 -28.98 -6.33 -12.85
CA PRO A 532 -29.60 -5.30 -12.05
C PRO A 532 -28.86 -3.98 -12.19
N GLU A 533 -29.60 -2.88 -12.11
CA GLU A 533 -29.05 -1.54 -12.13
C GLU A 533 -28.90 -0.99 -10.71
N TYR A 534 -27.72 -0.46 -10.41
CA TYR A 534 -27.38 0.17 -9.16
C TYR A 534 -27.44 1.69 -9.31
N ASN A 535 -28.44 2.28 -8.63
CA ASN A 535 -28.65 3.71 -8.53
C ASN A 535 -28.64 4.08 -7.05
N PRO A 536 -27.46 4.38 -6.46
CA PRO A 536 -27.38 4.74 -5.06
C PRO A 536 -28.15 6.03 -4.78
N ARG A 537 -28.70 6.14 -3.56
CA ARG A 537 -29.35 7.39 -3.13
C ARG A 537 -28.28 8.48 -3.02
N MET A 538 -28.43 9.54 -3.81
CA MET A 538 -27.58 10.72 -3.72
C MET A 538 -27.91 11.46 -2.42
N LEU A 539 -26.88 11.89 -1.69
CA LEU A 539 -26.98 12.67 -0.45
C LEU A 539 -26.97 14.17 -0.72
#